data_AF-A0A948B6C4-F1
#
_entry.id   AF-A0A948B6C4-F1
#
_cell.length_a   1.000
_cell.length_b   1.000
_cell.length_c   1.000
_cell.angle_alpha   90.00
_cell.angle_beta   90.00
_cell.angle_gamma   90.00
#
_symmetry.space_group_name_H-M   'P 1'
#
loop_
_entity.id
_entity.type
_entity.pdbx_description
1 polymer ?
#
loop_
_entity_poly.entity_id
_entity_poly.type
_entity_poly.pdbx_seq_one_letter_code
_entity_poly.pdbx_strand_id
1 'polypeptide(L)' 'MSKRQEKAHMLGVGLDHQDEHVRITQGPNFTVLLGSEETHENLSGTCMRINEKLRRRGKRLENVSREEFLDLVHDLGEP' A
#
# COMPACT_ATOMS: atom_id res chain seq x y z
N MET A 1 -8.40 -15.84 26.08
CA MET A 1 -7.74 -14.57 25.71
C MET A 1 -8.12 -14.24 24.27
N SER A 2 -8.92 -13.19 24.05
CA SER A 2 -9.24 -12.75 22.69
C SER A 2 -7.97 -12.14 22.09
N LYS A 3 -7.40 -12.74 21.03
CA LYS A 3 -6.26 -12.15 20.32
C LYS A 3 -6.73 -10.78 19.81
N ARG A 4 -6.10 -9.70 20.28
CA ARG A 4 -6.29 -8.37 19.70
C ARG A 4 -5.98 -8.50 18.22
N GLN A 5 -6.97 -8.34 17.35
CA GLN A 5 -6.72 -8.39 15.91
C GLN A 5 -5.70 -7.30 15.60
N GLU A 6 -4.51 -7.72 15.17
CA GLU A 6 -3.48 -6.78 14.77
C GLU A 6 -4.01 -6.00 13.57
N LYS A 7 -3.94 -4.67 13.64
CA LYS A 7 -4.31 -3.82 12.53
C LYS A 7 -3.03 -3.47 11.79
N ALA A 8 -3.02 -3.71 10.49
CA ALA A 8 -1.94 -3.30 9.60
C ALA A 8 -2.48 -2.28 8.59
N HIS A 9 -1.65 -1.30 8.23
CA HIS A 9 -2.01 -0.23 7.30
C HIS A 9 -0.81 0.13 6.43
N MET A 10 -0.98 0.16 5.11
CA MET A 10 0.05 0.62 4.17
C MET A 10 -0.02 2.14 4.00
N LEU A 11 1.11 2.81 3.99
CA LEU A 11 1.19 4.24 3.73
C LEU A 11 2.10 4.49 2.52
N GLY A 12 1.54 5.05 1.46
CA GLY A 12 2.27 5.58 0.32
C GLY A 12 2.39 7.09 0.43
N VAL A 13 3.60 7.63 0.22
CA VAL A 13 3.83 9.09 0.25
C VAL A 13 4.62 9.49 -0.99
N GLY A 14 4.02 10.32 -1.83
CA GLY A 14 4.70 10.94 -2.97
C GLY A 14 5.38 12.24 -2.56
N LEU A 15 6.65 12.42 -2.90
CA LEU A 15 7.48 13.57 -2.50
C LEU A 15 7.92 14.43 -3.69
N ASP A 16 7.36 14.20 -4.86
CA ASP A 16 7.71 14.81 -6.15
C ASP A 16 6.67 15.83 -6.64
N HIS A 17 5.76 16.29 -5.76
CA HIS A 17 4.76 17.27 -6.15
C HIS A 17 5.44 18.60 -6.54
N GLN A 18 5.08 19.13 -7.71
CA GLN A 18 5.50 20.46 -8.19
C GLN A 18 4.30 21.36 -8.52
N ASP A 19 3.09 20.83 -8.42
CA ASP A 19 1.84 21.56 -8.66
C ASP A 19 1.15 21.96 -7.34
N GLU A 20 0.10 22.78 -7.40
CA GLU A 20 -0.63 23.23 -6.21
C GLU A 20 -1.67 22.21 -5.70
N HIS A 21 -1.64 20.96 -6.20
CA HIS A 21 -2.66 19.96 -5.89
C HIS A 21 -2.24 19.04 -4.74
N VAL A 22 -3.12 18.96 -3.74
CA VAL A 22 -3.01 17.95 -2.67
C VAL A 22 -3.82 16.73 -3.08
N ARG A 23 -3.15 15.59 -3.26
CA ARG A 23 -3.77 14.31 -3.64
C ARG A 23 -3.84 13.38 -2.44
N ILE A 24 -5.01 12.80 -2.18
CA ILE A 24 -5.24 11.88 -1.06
C ILE A 24 -6.14 10.74 -1.54
N THR A 25 -5.66 9.50 -1.43
CA THR A 25 -6.43 8.29 -1.70
C THR A 25 -6.48 7.43 -0.46
N GLN A 26 -7.68 7.00 -0.04
CA GLN A 26 -7.89 6.14 1.12
C GLN A 26 -8.54 4.82 0.70
N GLY A 27 -7.93 3.71 1.10
CA GLY A 27 -8.47 2.38 0.97
C GLY A 27 -8.74 1.73 2.33
N PRO A 28 -9.26 0.48 2.35
CA PRO A 28 -9.63 -0.21 3.58
C PRO A 28 -8.46 -0.45 4.56
N ASN A 29 -7.25 -0.57 4.02
CA ASN A 29 -6.02 -0.89 4.74
C ASN A 29 -4.80 -0.17 4.15
N PHE A 30 -5.02 0.92 3.40
CA PHE A 30 -3.94 1.76 2.88
C PHE A 30 -4.35 3.22 2.75
N THR A 31 -3.37 4.11 2.75
CA THR A 31 -3.52 5.52 2.40
C THR A 31 -2.38 5.93 1.49
N VAL A 32 -2.68 6.68 0.42
CA VAL A 32 -1.68 7.35 -0.41
C VAL A 32 -1.84 8.85 -0.27
N LEU A 33 -0.73 9.54 0.00
CA LEU A 33 -0.68 10.97 0.22
C LEU A 33 0.29 11.62 -0.76
N LEU A 34 -0.11 12.77 -1.29
CA LEU A 34 0.75 13.67 -2.08
C LEU A 34 1.32 13.00 -3.34
N GLY A 35 2.36 13.62 -3.90
CA GLY A 35 2.99 13.26 -5.16
C GLY A 35 2.45 14.05 -6.35
N SER A 36 3.22 14.00 -7.45
CA SER A 36 2.69 14.33 -8.77
C SER A 36 1.49 13.43 -9.11
N GLU A 37 0.71 13.78 -10.13
CA GLU A 37 -0.39 12.93 -10.61
C GLU A 37 0.08 11.51 -10.92
N GLU A 38 1.17 11.40 -11.69
CA GLU A 38 1.79 10.13 -12.06
C GLU A 38 2.26 9.33 -10.82
N THR A 39 3.01 9.96 -9.91
CA THR A 39 3.50 9.27 -8.71
C THR A 39 2.36 8.87 -7.77
N HIS A 40 1.34 9.72 -7.62
CA HIS A 40 0.18 9.41 -6.79
C HIS A 40 -0.61 8.22 -7.34
N GLU A 41 -0.83 8.18 -8.66
CA GLU A 41 -1.51 7.07 -9.33
C GLU A 41 -0.69 5.78 -9.24
N ASN A 42 0.62 5.85 -9.46
CA ASN A 42 1.53 4.71 -9.33
C ASN A 42 1.50 4.13 -7.91
N LEU A 43 1.64 4.97 -6.87
CA LEU A 43 1.56 4.54 -5.46
C LEU A 43 0.20 3.92 -5.12
N SER A 44 -0.89 4.52 -5.60
CA SER A 44 -2.25 4.00 -5.39
C SER A 44 -2.44 2.65 -6.07
N GLY A 45 -1.97 2.52 -7.31
CA GLY A 45 -1.95 1.26 -8.05
C GLY A 45 -1.13 0.18 -7.35
N THR A 46 0.05 0.53 -6.82
CA THR A 46 0.89 -0.41 -6.07
C THR A 46 0.18 -0.93 -4.82
N CYS A 47 -0.47 -0.05 -4.04
CA CYS A 47 -1.27 -0.48 -2.88
C CYS A 47 -2.40 -1.44 -3.27
N MET A 48 -3.08 -1.18 -4.39
CA MET A 48 -4.11 -2.07 -4.93
C MET A 48 -3.54 -3.42 -5.37
N ARG A 49 -2.40 -3.43 -6.08
CA ARG A 49 -1.73 -4.66 -6.55
C ARG A 49 -1.25 -5.53 -5.39
N ILE A 50 -0.72 -4.93 -4.33
CA ILE A 50 -0.35 -5.66 -3.10
C ILE A 50 -1.57 -6.35 -2.50
N ASN A 51 -2.67 -5.61 -2.32
CA ASN A 51 -3.92 -6.17 -1.81
C ASN A 51 -4.47 -7.30 -2.68
N GLU A 52 -4.37 -7.17 -4.00
CA GLU A 52 -4.77 -8.23 -4.91
C GLU A 52 -3.91 -9.50 -4.75
N LYS A 53 -2.58 -9.36 -4.69
CA LYS A 53 -1.67 -10.50 -4.44
C LYS A 53 -1.97 -11.16 -3.09
N LEU A 54 -2.20 -10.38 -2.03
CA LEU A 54 -2.59 -10.89 -0.72
C LEU A 54 -3.89 -11.70 -0.79
N ARG A 55 -4.92 -11.15 -1.45
CA ARG A 55 -6.19 -11.83 -1.65
C ARG A 55 -6.02 -13.14 -2.43
N ARG A 56 -5.20 -13.15 -3.50
CA ARG A 56 -4.88 -14.37 -4.27
C ARG A 56 -4.18 -15.43 -3.42
N ARG A 57 -3.38 -15.03 -2.43
CA ARG A 57 -2.75 -15.92 -1.44
C ARG A 57 -3.66 -16.27 -0.25
N GLY A 58 -4.92 -15.78 -0.21
CA GLY A 58 -5.84 -16.00 0.90
C GLY A 58 -5.44 -15.29 2.20
N LYS A 59 -4.54 -14.30 2.12
CA LYS A 59 -4.01 -13.55 3.26
C LYS A 59 -4.61 -12.16 3.33
N ARG A 60 -4.61 -11.59 4.53
CA ARG A 60 -4.88 -10.17 4.81
C ARG A 60 -3.59 -9.52 5.27
N LEU A 61 -3.50 -8.19 5.14
CA LEU A 61 -2.29 -7.45 5.48
C LEU A 61 -1.83 -7.70 6.93
N GLU A 62 -2.76 -7.83 7.88
CA GLU A 62 -2.44 -8.16 9.27
C GLU A 62 -1.95 -9.59 9.52
N ASN A 63 -2.05 -10.49 8.54
CA ASN A 63 -1.68 -11.90 8.65
C ASN A 63 -0.36 -12.23 7.94
N VAL A 64 0.38 -11.21 7.49
CA VAL A 64 1.57 -11.35 6.64
C VAL A 64 2.77 -10.87 7.44
N SER A 65 3.86 -11.63 7.43
CA SER A 65 5.09 -11.18 8.08
C SER A 65 5.73 -10.03 7.31
N ARG A 66 6.65 -9.31 7.94
CA ARG A 66 7.38 -8.23 7.27
C ARG A 66 8.16 -8.74 6.05
N GLU A 67 8.79 -9.90 6.19
CA GLU A 67 9.58 -10.55 5.14
C GLU A 67 8.69 -10.93 3.96
N GLU A 68 7.56 -11.60 4.23
CA GLU A 68 6.58 -11.96 3.19
C GLU A 68 6.00 -10.73 2.47
N PHE A 69 5.82 -9.63 3.20
CA PHE A 69 5.38 -8.37 2.63
C PHE A 69 6.45 -7.76 1.71
N LEU A 70 7.72 -7.76 2.14
CA LEU A 70 8.82 -7.25 1.30
C LEU A 70 9.01 -8.10 0.05
N ASP A 71 8.89 -9.42 0.14
CA ASP A 71 8.93 -10.31 -1.02
C ASP A 71 7.78 -10.00 -2.00
N LEU A 72 6.57 -9.72 -1.48
CA LEU A 72 5.43 -9.32 -2.30
C LEU A 72 5.66 -8.01 -3.06
N VAL A 73 6.29 -7.03 -2.40
CA VAL A 73 6.64 -5.73 -2.99
C VAL A 73 7.74 -5.92 -4.04
N HIS A 74 8.79 -6.66 -3.72
CA HIS A 74 9.88 -6.98 -4.65
C HIS A 74 9.36 -7.69 -5.91
N ASP A 75 8.43 -8.65 -5.76
CA ASP A 75 7.78 -9.34 -6.88
C ASP A 75 6.93 -8.40 -7.76
N LEU A 76 6.60 -7.17 -7.32
CA LEU A 76 5.86 -6.20 -8.14
C LEU A 76 6.79 -5.36 -9.03
N GLY A 77 8.11 -5.40 -8.81
CA GLY A 77 9.07 -4.59 -9.56
C GLY A 77 9.02 -3.10 -9.20
N GLU A 78 8.41 -2.76 -8.07
CA GLU A 78 8.36 -1.39 -7.53
C GLU A 78 9.55 -1.20 -6.57
N PRO A 79 10.35 -0.14 -6.71
CA PRO A 79 11.46 0.16 -5.80
C PRO A 79 11.03 0.55 -4.38
#